data_AF-A0A0B1SA69-F1
#
_entry.id   AF-A0A0B1SA69-F1
#
_cell.length_a   1.000
_cell.length_b   1.000
_cell.length_c   1.000
_cell.angle_alpha   90.00
_cell.angle_beta   90.00
_cell.angle_gamma   90.00
#
_symmetry.space_group_name_H-M   'P 1'
#
loop_
_entity.id
_entity.type
_entity.pdbx_description
1 polymer ?
#
loop_
_entity_poly.entity_id
_entity_poly.type
_entity_poly.pdbx_seq_one_letter_code
_entity_poly.pdbx_strand_id
1 'polypeptide(L)'
;MITYLNYGPFASFAPQYDSTWATLTKSDSDLLLRTYGDRSTVADVMSLRNMVEDAGDHFIKVVDDLLDTLTDGEHSRTMVELKKKEPEVKPKENGDISELLSEVESLENLGVDVSFVKDIRERMAVNKSNDIQSQLDMSGQAVLDLARLQNKRLSQPPPVTLTQVPPPTVVETQLAGNVQQQLATQVAAHAPPGEIVSAPAIHNAMGMQDELDMDIFGEFFVT
;
A
#
# COMPACT_ATOMS: atom_id res chain seq x y z
N MET A 1 -0.68 5.51 14.49
CA MET A 1 -1.21 4.69 15.59
C MET A 1 -2.59 5.19 15.96
N ILE A 2 -3.49 4.31 16.39
CA ILE A 2 -4.84 4.65 16.87
C ILE A 2 -4.75 5.48 18.17
N THR A 3 -5.68 6.41 18.37
CA THR A 3 -5.77 7.20 19.61
C THR A 3 -6.84 6.60 20.52
N TYR A 4 -6.47 6.18 21.73
CA TYR A 4 -7.43 5.70 22.73
C TYR A 4 -8.11 6.87 23.45
N LEU A 5 -9.43 6.82 23.52
CA LEU A 5 -10.26 7.88 24.09
C LEU A 5 -10.75 7.46 25.47
N ASN A 6 -10.68 8.36 26.45
CA ASN A 6 -11.23 8.14 27.78
C ASN A 6 -12.35 9.15 28.06
N TYR A 7 -13.59 8.65 28.13
CA TYR A 7 -14.79 9.45 28.41
C TYR A 7 -15.20 9.44 29.89
N GLY A 8 -14.38 8.83 30.76
CA GLY A 8 -14.67 8.72 32.19
C GLY A 8 -15.58 7.55 32.57
N PRO A 9 -15.97 7.45 33.86
CA PRO A 9 -16.79 6.34 34.35
C PRO A 9 -18.21 6.37 33.74
N PHE A 10 -18.80 5.18 33.57
CA PHE A 10 -20.15 4.95 33.00
C PHE A 10 -20.33 5.29 31.50
N ALA A 11 -19.25 5.47 30.74
CA ALA A 11 -19.30 5.75 29.30
C ALA A 11 -19.00 4.52 28.41
N SER A 12 -19.47 3.32 28.79
CA SER A 12 -19.16 2.07 28.06
C SER A 12 -19.68 2.03 26.62
N PHE A 13 -20.66 2.86 26.29
CA PHE A 13 -21.24 3.00 24.95
C PHE A 13 -20.57 4.08 24.09
N ALA A 14 -19.65 4.87 24.66
CA ALA A 14 -18.89 5.85 23.90
C ALA A 14 -17.84 5.15 23.02
N PRO A 15 -17.52 5.68 21.83
CA PRO A 15 -16.44 5.16 20.98
C PRO A 15 -15.12 5.11 21.77
N GLN A 16 -14.46 3.96 21.84
CA GLN A 16 -13.29 3.79 22.71
C GLN A 16 -11.97 4.25 22.08
N TYR A 17 -11.95 4.41 20.77
CA TYR A 17 -10.75 4.77 20.03
C TYR A 17 -11.09 5.55 18.76
N ASP A 18 -10.15 6.37 18.30
CA ASP A 18 -10.21 7.13 17.07
C ASP A 18 -9.12 6.64 16.11
N SER A 19 -9.57 6.12 14.96
CA SER A 19 -8.72 5.61 13.87
C SER A 19 -8.72 6.49 12.62
N THR A 20 -9.33 7.68 12.65
CA THR A 20 -9.48 8.56 11.47
C THR A 20 -8.15 8.89 10.78
N TRP A 21 -7.05 8.97 11.54
CA TRP A 21 -5.70 9.27 11.03
C TRP A 21 -4.65 8.20 11.38
N ALA A 22 -5.08 6.97 11.64
CA ALA A 22 -4.17 5.89 12.00
C ALA A 22 -3.60 5.18 10.76
N THR A 23 -2.28 5.20 10.59
CA THR A 23 -1.55 4.41 9.58
C THR A 23 -1.36 2.95 9.98
N LEU A 24 -1.51 2.63 11.27
CA LEU A 24 -1.32 1.29 11.83
C LEU A 24 -2.67 0.65 12.08
N THR A 25 -2.75 -0.67 11.90
CA THR A 25 -3.95 -1.41 12.26
C THR A 25 -4.18 -1.37 13.78
N LYS A 26 -5.39 -1.73 14.22
CA LYS A 26 -5.69 -1.81 15.65
C LYS A 26 -4.79 -2.80 16.37
N SER A 27 -4.61 -3.99 15.81
CA SER A 27 -3.76 -5.02 16.43
C SER A 27 -2.30 -4.57 16.54
N ASP A 28 -1.77 -3.86 15.54
CA ASP A 28 -0.40 -3.32 15.60
C ASP A 28 -0.28 -2.17 16.60
N SER A 29 -1.30 -1.32 16.68
CA SER A 29 -1.34 -0.23 17.67
C SER A 29 -1.43 -0.80 19.09
N ASP A 30 -2.27 -1.81 19.32
CA ASP A 30 -2.37 -2.50 20.62
C ASP A 30 -1.06 -3.19 21.01
N LEU A 31 -0.40 -3.84 20.06
CA LEU A 31 0.88 -4.50 20.27
C LEU A 31 1.93 -3.48 20.74
N LEU A 32 2.08 -2.35 20.05
CA LEU A 32 3.04 -1.30 20.41
C LEU A 32 2.70 -0.61 21.73
N LEU A 33 1.41 -0.39 22.02
CA LEU A 33 1.00 0.23 23.27
C LEU A 33 1.22 -0.69 24.45
N ARG A 34 1.01 -1.99 24.28
CA ARG A 34 1.28 -3.00 25.30
C ARG A 34 2.77 -3.06 25.64
N THR A 35 3.65 -2.84 24.67
CA THR A 35 5.09 -3.05 24.83
C THR A 35 5.82 -1.81 25.32
N TYR A 36 5.40 -0.62 24.89
CA TYR A 36 6.04 0.65 25.26
C TYR A 36 5.18 1.58 26.11
N GLY A 37 3.92 1.21 26.38
CA GLY A 37 3.02 1.89 27.30
C GLY A 37 2.31 3.11 26.71
N ASP A 38 3.04 4.05 26.11
CA ASP A 38 2.48 5.30 25.56
C ASP A 38 3.03 5.62 24.16
N ARG A 39 2.27 6.38 23.39
CA ARG A 39 2.59 6.78 22.01
C ARG A 39 3.89 7.58 21.93
N SER A 40 4.21 8.42 22.92
CA SER A 40 5.49 9.15 22.94
C SER A 40 6.67 8.20 23.06
N THR A 41 6.57 7.24 23.98
CA THR A 41 7.62 6.23 24.20
C THR A 41 7.82 5.36 22.96
N VAL A 42 6.74 4.98 22.27
CA VAL A 42 6.83 4.28 20.98
C VAL A 42 7.64 5.10 19.98
N ALA A 43 7.39 6.41 19.87
CA ALA A 43 8.10 7.27 18.93
C ALA A 43 9.60 7.41 19.29
N ASP A 44 9.92 7.55 20.58
CA ASP A 44 11.29 7.66 21.07
C ASP A 44 12.08 6.37 20.83
N VAL A 45 11.48 5.21 21.11
CA VAL A 45 12.09 3.91 20.87
C VAL A 45 12.35 3.67 19.38
N MET A 46 11.39 4.00 18.52
CA MET A 46 11.56 3.90 17.07
C MET A 46 12.65 4.84 16.57
N SER A 47 12.72 6.08 17.08
CA SER A 47 13.78 7.02 16.73
C SER A 47 15.16 6.50 17.15
N LEU A 48 15.28 5.92 18.34
CA LEU A 48 16.53 5.35 18.86
C LEU A 48 16.99 4.16 18.01
N ARG A 49 16.06 3.29 17.63
CA ARG A 49 16.33 2.15 16.76
C ARG A 49 16.78 2.59 15.36
N ASN A 50 16.06 3.53 14.76
CA ASN A 50 16.38 4.07 13.43
C ASN A 50 17.73 4.79 13.40
N MET A 51 18.12 5.46 14.49
CA MET A 51 19.44 6.10 14.60
C MET A 51 20.60 5.09 14.43
N VAL A 52 20.36 3.83 14.76
CA VAL A 52 21.38 2.78 14.82
C VAL A 52 21.26 1.79 13.65
N GLU A 53 20.26 1.97 12.78
CA GLU A 53 20.01 1.13 11.61
C GLU A 53 21.24 1.02 10.68
N ASP A 54 21.96 2.13 10.48
CA ASP A 54 23.16 2.19 9.63
C ASP A 54 24.49 2.02 10.40
N ALA A 55 24.47 1.93 11.73
CA ALA A 55 25.69 1.90 12.56
C ALA A 55 26.35 0.52 12.63
N GLY A 56 25.70 -0.52 12.09
CA GLY A 56 26.17 -1.90 12.05
C GLY A 56 25.60 -2.81 13.16
N ASP A 57 25.63 -4.12 12.91
CA ASP A 57 24.94 -5.15 13.71
C ASP A 57 25.21 -5.10 15.22
N HIS A 58 26.41 -4.68 15.63
CA HIS A 58 26.77 -4.59 17.04
C HIS A 58 25.98 -3.53 17.77
N PHE A 59 25.82 -2.35 17.18
CA PHE A 59 25.07 -1.27 17.82
C PHE A 59 23.58 -1.58 17.81
N ILE A 60 23.06 -2.20 16.74
CA ILE A 60 21.66 -2.63 16.67
C ILE A 60 21.34 -3.58 17.83
N LYS A 61 22.21 -4.58 18.07
CA LYS A 61 22.06 -5.50 19.20
C LYS A 61 22.10 -4.78 20.55
N VAL A 62 23.00 -3.81 20.74
CA VAL A 62 23.07 -3.06 22.00
C VAL A 62 21.79 -2.28 22.28
N VAL A 63 21.20 -1.65 21.25
CA VAL A 63 19.92 -0.96 21.39
C VAL A 63 18.79 -1.95 21.64
N ASP A 64 18.75 -3.07 20.94
CA ASP A 64 17.74 -4.11 21.14
C ASP A 64 17.80 -4.70 22.56
N ASP A 65 18.99 -5.02 23.06
CA ASP A 65 19.22 -5.54 24.41
C ASP A 65 18.82 -4.52 25.48
N LEU A 66 19.08 -3.23 25.25
CA LEU A 66 18.64 -2.15 26.13
C LEU A 66 17.11 -2.06 26.17
N LEU A 67 16.47 -2.09 25.01
CA LEU A 67 15.01 -2.02 24.90
C LEU A 67 14.34 -3.26 25.50
N ASP A 68 14.93 -4.45 25.31
CA ASP A 68 14.49 -5.67 25.99
C ASP A 68 14.64 -5.56 27.51
N THR A 69 15.73 -4.96 28.00
CA THR A 69 15.92 -4.73 29.44
C THR A 69 14.86 -3.78 30.01
N LEU A 70 14.43 -2.77 29.25
CA LEU A 70 13.40 -1.82 29.65
C LEU A 70 11.97 -2.36 29.51
N THR A 71 11.76 -3.41 28.72
CA THR A 71 10.44 -3.98 28.40
C THR A 71 10.27 -5.42 28.88
N ASP A 72 11.16 -5.88 29.76
CA ASP A 72 11.20 -7.26 30.28
C ASP A 72 11.16 -8.33 29.15
N GLY A 73 11.81 -8.05 28.03
CA GLY A 73 11.89 -8.92 26.85
C GLY A 73 10.67 -8.89 25.93
N GLU A 74 9.73 -7.96 26.11
CA GLU A 74 8.59 -7.81 25.20
C GLU A 74 9.00 -7.10 23.88
N HIS A 75 10.07 -6.28 23.86
CA HIS A 75 10.58 -5.62 22.65
C HIS A 75 10.92 -6.62 21.54
N SER A 76 11.80 -7.60 21.82
CA SER A 76 12.20 -8.63 20.85
C SER A 76 11.02 -9.45 20.34
N ARG A 77 10.03 -9.77 21.20
CA ARG A 77 8.79 -10.44 20.80
C ARG A 77 7.99 -9.61 19.80
N THR A 78 7.84 -8.33 20.10
CA THR A 78 7.17 -7.34 19.21
C THR A 78 7.85 -7.29 17.85
N MET A 79 9.18 -7.20 17.84
CA MET A 79 9.97 -7.14 16.60
C MET A 79 9.82 -8.41 15.76
N VAL A 80 9.75 -9.58 16.39
CA VAL A 80 9.49 -10.85 15.68
C VAL A 80 8.09 -10.88 15.07
N GLU A 81 7.07 -10.39 15.79
CA GLU A 81 5.70 -10.32 15.27
C GLU A 81 5.54 -9.33 14.11
N LEU A 82 6.22 -8.19 14.18
CA LEU A 82 6.23 -7.19 13.10
C LEU A 82 6.94 -7.72 11.85
N LYS A 83 8.11 -8.36 12.00
CA LYS A 83 8.85 -8.97 10.88
C LYS A 83 8.07 -10.07 10.16
N LYS A 84 7.23 -10.84 10.86
CA LYS A 84 6.37 -11.87 10.23
C LYS A 84 5.33 -11.28 9.29
N LYS A 85 4.94 -10.02 9.47
CA LYS A 85 3.93 -9.34 8.64
C LYS A 85 4.53 -8.62 7.44
N GLU A 86 5.82 -8.32 7.47
CA GLU A 86 6.50 -7.74 6.31
C GLU A 86 6.74 -8.83 5.25
N PRO A 87 6.41 -8.57 3.97
CA PRO A 87 6.82 -9.46 2.91
C PRO A 87 8.36 -9.50 2.89
N GLU A 88 8.95 -10.70 2.94
CA GLU A 88 10.40 -10.85 2.81
C GLU A 88 10.84 -10.27 1.46
N VAL A 89 11.43 -9.07 1.49
CA VAL A 89 12.17 -8.52 0.36
C VAL A 89 13.47 -9.30 0.31
N LYS A 90 13.47 -10.44 -0.36
CA LYS A 90 14.69 -11.20 -0.61
C LYS A 90 15.65 -10.28 -1.37
N PRO A 91 16.86 -10.01 -0.84
CA PRO A 91 17.89 -9.36 -1.62
C PRO A 91 18.14 -10.24 -2.85
N LYS A 92 17.84 -9.72 -4.05
CA LYS A 92 18.25 -10.39 -5.29
C LYS A 92 19.75 -10.22 -5.43
N GLU A 93 20.52 -11.11 -4.81
CA GLU A 93 21.95 -11.19 -5.09
C GLU A 93 22.13 -11.85 -6.47
N ASN A 94 22.70 -11.08 -7.40
CA ASN A 94 22.99 -11.41 -8.81
C ASN A 94 21.77 -11.37 -9.76
N GLY A 95 21.16 -10.19 -9.92
CA GLY A 95 20.23 -9.96 -11.03
C GLY A 95 20.95 -9.94 -12.39
N ASP A 96 20.35 -10.58 -13.39
CA ASP A 96 20.80 -10.45 -14.78
C ASP A 96 20.81 -8.97 -15.17
N ILE A 97 21.79 -8.55 -15.98
CA ILE A 97 21.93 -7.11 -16.32
C ILE A 97 20.67 -6.55 -17.00
N SER A 98 19.95 -7.39 -17.74
CA SER A 98 18.66 -7.03 -18.33
C SER A 98 17.60 -6.67 -17.27
N GLU A 99 17.54 -7.45 -16.19
CA GLU A 99 16.62 -7.25 -15.08
C GLU A 99 16.97 -5.98 -14.31
N LEU A 100 18.25 -5.75 -14.02
CA LEU A 100 18.72 -4.52 -13.38
C LEU A 100 18.37 -3.27 -14.20
N LEU A 101 18.56 -3.31 -15.53
CA LEU A 101 18.16 -2.20 -16.39
C LEU A 101 16.65 -1.98 -16.41
N SER A 102 15.84 -3.03 -16.29
CA SER A 102 14.38 -2.91 -16.20
C SER A 102 13.93 -2.31 -14.86
N GLU A 103 14.61 -2.64 -13.77
CA GLU A 103 14.36 -2.03 -12.46
C GLU A 103 14.71 -0.53 -12.48
N VAL A 104 15.82 -0.14 -13.11
CA VAL A 104 16.17 1.28 -13.29
C VAL A 104 15.15 1.98 -14.19
N GLU A 105 14.70 1.35 -15.28
CA GLU A 105 13.67 1.89 -16.19
C GLU A 105 12.34 2.15 -15.43
N SER A 106 11.99 1.30 -14.46
CA SER A 106 10.80 1.49 -13.61
C SER A 106 10.81 2.79 -12.80
N LEU A 107 11.98 3.38 -12.51
CA LEU A 107 12.09 4.65 -11.78
C LEU A 107 11.53 5.83 -12.58
N GLU A 108 11.31 5.68 -13.89
CA GLU A 108 10.60 6.66 -14.72
C GLU A 108 9.21 6.96 -14.15
N ASN A 109 8.54 5.96 -13.54
CA ASN A 109 7.25 6.13 -12.87
C ASN A 109 7.30 7.20 -11.77
N LEU A 110 8.46 7.37 -11.13
CA LEU A 110 8.70 8.34 -10.07
C LEU A 110 9.23 9.67 -10.59
N GLY A 111 9.30 9.85 -11.92
CA GLY A 111 9.79 11.06 -12.58
C GLY A 111 11.31 11.14 -12.71
N VAL A 112 12.03 10.02 -12.58
CA VAL A 112 13.47 9.96 -12.80
C VAL A 112 13.76 9.83 -14.30
N ASP A 113 14.70 10.61 -14.83
CA ASP A 113 15.14 10.48 -16.22
C ASP A 113 15.98 9.20 -16.42
N VAL A 114 15.46 8.27 -17.21
CA VAL A 114 16.08 6.97 -17.52
C VAL A 114 16.52 6.88 -18.98
N SER A 115 16.56 8.00 -19.72
CA SER A 115 16.91 8.02 -21.15
C SER A 115 18.25 7.34 -21.46
N PHE A 116 19.22 7.42 -20.54
CA PHE A 116 20.52 6.77 -20.64
C PHE A 116 20.47 5.22 -20.68
N VAL A 117 19.42 4.59 -20.14
CA VAL A 117 19.26 3.12 -20.09
C VAL A 117 19.21 2.54 -21.50
N LYS A 118 18.62 3.29 -22.45
CA LYS A 118 18.56 2.91 -23.86
C LYS A 118 19.95 2.78 -24.48
N ASP A 119 20.84 3.73 -24.22
CA ASP A 119 22.21 3.73 -24.74
C ASP A 119 23.04 2.58 -24.14
N ILE A 120 22.85 2.28 -22.85
CA ILE A 120 23.53 1.16 -22.18
C ILE A 120 23.05 -0.17 -22.77
N ARG A 121 21.75 -0.31 -22.99
CA ARG A 121 21.15 -1.51 -23.58
C ARG A 121 21.74 -1.80 -24.97
N GLU A 122 21.91 -0.76 -25.79
CA GLU A 122 22.55 -0.86 -27.10
C GLU A 122 24.04 -1.25 -27.02
N ARG A 123 24.81 -0.61 -26.13
CA ARG A 123 26.24 -0.92 -25.95
C ARG A 123 26.51 -2.33 -25.44
N MET A 124 25.62 -2.85 -24.61
CA MET A 124 25.76 -4.18 -24.01
C MET A 124 25.03 -5.28 -24.78
N ALA A 125 24.43 -4.96 -25.93
CA ALA A 125 23.66 -5.89 -26.76
C ALA A 125 22.60 -6.68 -25.97
N VAL A 126 21.98 -6.03 -24.97
CA VAL A 126 20.90 -6.59 -24.16
C VAL A 126 19.57 -6.21 -24.83
N ASN A 127 18.61 -7.11 -24.94
CA ASN A 127 17.28 -6.78 -25.48
C ASN A 127 16.26 -6.59 -24.36
N LYS A 128 15.29 -5.70 -24.58
CA LYS A 128 14.10 -5.60 -23.72
C LYS A 128 13.21 -6.82 -23.98
N SER A 129 12.85 -7.57 -22.95
CA SER A 129 11.81 -8.58 -23.07
C SER A 129 10.48 -7.86 -23.32
N ASN A 130 9.82 -8.18 -24.43
CA ASN A 130 8.50 -7.64 -24.78
C ASN A 130 7.37 -8.65 -24.49
N ASP A 131 7.68 -9.69 -23.71
CA ASP A 131 6.74 -10.73 -23.34
C ASP A 131 5.59 -10.15 -22.50
N ILE A 132 4.42 -10.79 -22.54
CA ILE A 132 3.26 -10.36 -21.76
C ILE A 132 3.60 -10.29 -20.26
N GLN A 133 4.43 -11.22 -19.78
CA GLN A 133 4.87 -11.22 -18.38
C GLN A 133 5.66 -9.95 -18.03
N SER A 134 6.59 -9.50 -18.88
CA SER A 134 7.35 -8.28 -18.58
C SER A 134 6.48 -7.03 -18.62
N GLN A 135 5.47 -6.99 -19.50
CA GLN A 135 4.49 -5.90 -19.53
C GLN A 135 3.63 -5.89 -18.27
N LEU A 136 3.19 -7.05 -17.78
CA LEU A 136 2.46 -7.19 -16.53
C LEU A 136 3.31 -6.81 -15.33
N ASP A 137 4.59 -7.20 -15.31
CA ASP A 137 5.52 -6.86 -14.24
C ASP A 137 5.76 -5.34 -14.17
N MET A 138 5.96 -4.69 -15.33
CA MET A 138 6.06 -3.22 -15.41
C MET A 138 4.78 -2.53 -14.94
N SER A 139 3.62 -3.05 -15.34
CA SER A 139 2.32 -2.51 -14.92
C SER A 139 2.10 -2.70 -13.42
N GLY A 140 2.50 -3.85 -12.88
CA GLY A 140 2.47 -4.15 -11.46
C GLY A 140 3.33 -3.18 -10.65
N GLN A 141 4.55 -2.89 -11.12
CA GLN A 141 5.40 -1.87 -10.49
C GLN A 141 4.80 -0.48 -10.57
N ALA A 142 4.25 -0.08 -11.71
CA ALA A 142 3.59 1.22 -11.85
C ALA A 142 2.38 1.38 -10.90
N VAL A 143 1.63 0.29 -10.65
CA VAL A 143 0.55 0.27 -9.65
C VAL A 143 1.10 0.42 -8.22
N LEU A 144 2.18 -0.31 -7.89
CA LEU A 144 2.82 -0.21 -6.58
C LEU A 144 3.38 1.20 -6.33
N ASP A 145 4.01 1.80 -7.34
CA ASP A 145 4.54 3.16 -7.27
C ASP A 145 3.43 4.21 -7.16
N LEU A 146 2.33 4.04 -7.89
CA LEU A 146 1.15 4.89 -7.74
C LEU A 146 0.58 4.81 -6.32
N ALA A 147 0.46 3.60 -5.77
CA ALA A 147 0.02 3.40 -4.40
C ALA A 147 0.99 4.04 -3.38
N ARG A 148 2.31 3.96 -3.62
CA ARG A 148 3.32 4.64 -2.80
C ARG A 148 3.17 6.15 -2.84
N LEU A 149 2.99 6.77 -4.02
CA LEU A 149 2.78 8.22 -4.16
C LEU A 149 1.50 8.67 -3.46
N GLN A 150 0.40 7.93 -3.64
CA GLN A 150 -0.87 8.19 -2.97
C GLN A 150 -0.75 8.07 -1.45
N ASN A 151 -0.12 7.00 -0.96
CA ASN A 151 0.06 6.78 0.47
C ASN A 151 0.94 7.88 1.06
N LYS A 152 2.05 8.26 0.40
CA LYS A 152 2.90 9.37 0.84
C LYS A 152 2.14 10.69 0.94
N ARG A 153 1.23 10.98 0.00
CA ARG A 153 0.38 12.19 0.04
C ARG A 153 -0.67 12.11 1.15
N LEU A 154 -1.36 10.99 1.28
CA LEU A 154 -2.50 10.82 2.20
C LEU A 154 -2.08 10.58 3.66
N SER A 155 -0.87 10.07 3.89
CA SER A 155 -0.29 9.86 5.22
C SER A 155 0.34 11.11 5.83
N GLN A 156 0.33 12.24 5.11
CA GLN A 156 0.78 13.52 5.66
C GLN A 156 -0.07 13.93 6.87
N PRO A 157 0.50 14.69 7.84
CA PRO A 157 -0.25 15.17 8.99
C PRO A 157 -1.52 15.90 8.52
N PRO A 158 -2.68 15.61 9.13
CA PRO A 158 -3.94 16.12 8.64
C PRO A 158 -3.98 17.65 8.70
N PRO A 159 -4.47 18.32 7.65
CA PRO A 159 -4.69 19.75 7.67
C PRO A 159 -5.78 20.11 8.69
N VAL A 160 -5.79 21.37 9.15
CA VAL A 160 -6.74 21.90 10.16
C VAL A 160 -8.20 21.68 9.75
N THR A 161 -8.47 21.59 8.44
CA THR A 161 -9.78 21.27 7.87
C THR A 161 -9.64 20.20 6.79
N LEU A 162 -10.51 19.19 6.79
CA LEU A 162 -10.53 18.09 5.79
C LEU A 162 -10.72 18.56 4.34
N THR A 163 -11.18 19.79 4.13
CA THR A 163 -11.31 20.40 2.80
C THR A 163 -9.97 20.86 2.20
N GLN A 164 -8.89 20.85 2.97
CA GLN A 164 -7.55 21.30 2.55
C GLN A 164 -6.58 20.14 2.33
N VAL A 165 -7.07 18.94 2.04
CA VAL A 165 -6.20 17.80 1.70
C VAL A 165 -5.36 18.16 0.46
N PRO A 166 -4.04 17.88 0.45
CA PRO A 166 -3.19 18.17 -0.69
C PRO A 166 -3.73 17.51 -1.96
N PRO A 167 -3.84 18.25 -3.08
CA PRO A 167 -4.26 17.67 -4.34
C PRO A 167 -3.21 16.67 -4.88
N PRO A 168 -3.60 15.78 -5.81
CA PRO A 168 -2.66 14.90 -6.49
C PRO A 168 -1.53 15.65 -7.16
N THR A 169 -0.34 15.08 -7.11
CA THR A 169 0.83 15.66 -7.78
C THR A 169 0.72 15.42 -9.29
N VAL A 170 1.38 16.25 -10.12
CA VAL A 170 1.39 16.07 -11.58
C VAL A 170 1.90 14.68 -11.97
N VAL A 171 3.00 14.23 -11.35
CA VAL A 171 3.59 12.90 -11.58
C VAL A 171 2.59 11.79 -11.22
N GLU A 172 1.89 11.92 -10.09
CA GLU A 172 0.87 10.96 -9.65
C GLU A 172 -0.30 10.89 -10.64
N THR A 173 -0.75 12.05 -11.14
CA THR A 173 -1.87 12.14 -12.10
C THR A 173 -1.50 11.53 -13.44
N GLN A 174 -0.27 11.79 -13.91
CA GLN A 174 0.27 11.21 -15.15
C GLN A 174 0.44 9.70 -15.02
N LEU A 175 1.03 9.22 -13.93
CA LEU A 175 1.21 7.79 -13.67
C LEU A 175 -0.14 7.07 -13.58
N ALA A 176 -1.13 7.66 -12.89
CA ALA A 176 -2.49 7.11 -12.85
C ALA A 176 -3.11 6.99 -14.24
N GLY A 177 -2.97 8.01 -15.09
CA GLY A 177 -3.42 7.97 -16.47
C GLY A 177 -2.72 6.89 -17.30
N ASN A 178 -1.41 6.76 -17.15
CA ASN A 178 -0.61 5.74 -17.85
C ASN A 178 -1.00 4.33 -17.42
N VAL A 179 -1.12 4.07 -16.12
CA VAL A 179 -1.56 2.78 -15.56
C VAL A 179 -2.95 2.42 -16.07
N GLN A 180 -3.89 3.37 -16.06
CA GLN A 180 -5.24 3.15 -16.57
C GLN A 180 -5.22 2.77 -18.05
N GLN A 181 -4.45 3.47 -18.89
CA GLN A 181 -4.35 3.18 -20.31
C GLN A 181 -3.67 1.83 -20.59
N GLN A 182 -2.62 1.50 -19.86
CA GLN A 182 -1.91 0.22 -19.98
C GLN A 182 -2.82 -0.95 -19.63
N LEU A 183 -3.50 -0.88 -18.48
CA LEU A 183 -4.43 -1.92 -18.04
C LEU A 183 -5.61 -2.06 -19.01
N ALA A 184 -6.21 -0.95 -19.45
CA ALA A 184 -7.30 -0.98 -20.42
C ALA A 184 -6.88 -1.66 -21.73
N THR A 185 -5.66 -1.36 -22.20
CA THR A 185 -5.11 -1.95 -23.43
C THR A 185 -4.83 -3.45 -23.26
N GLN A 186 -4.24 -3.85 -22.14
CA GLN A 186 -3.95 -5.27 -21.84
C GLN A 186 -5.23 -6.10 -21.72
N VAL A 187 -6.24 -5.57 -21.01
CA VAL A 187 -7.55 -6.22 -20.88
C VAL A 187 -8.22 -6.33 -22.24
N ALA A 188 -8.24 -5.26 -23.04
CA ALA A 188 -8.86 -5.29 -24.37
C ALA A 188 -8.14 -6.22 -25.35
N ALA A 189 -6.81 -6.36 -25.24
CA ALA A 189 -6.02 -7.21 -26.14
C ALA A 189 -6.08 -8.70 -25.80
N HIS A 190 -6.21 -9.05 -24.51
CA HIS A 190 -6.02 -10.43 -24.04
C HIS A 190 -7.24 -11.05 -23.36
N ALA A 191 -8.23 -10.28 -22.90
CA ALA A 191 -9.42 -10.83 -22.25
C ALA A 191 -10.60 -10.91 -23.23
N PRO A 192 -11.34 -12.05 -23.28
CA PRO A 192 -12.57 -12.13 -24.05
C PRO A 192 -13.66 -11.24 -23.42
N PRO A 193 -14.59 -10.67 -24.21
CA PRO A 193 -15.63 -9.75 -23.69
C PRO A 193 -16.46 -10.33 -22.52
N GLY A 194 -16.68 -11.64 -22.50
CA GLY A 194 -17.41 -12.33 -21.43
C GLY A 194 -16.67 -12.44 -20.10
N GLU A 195 -15.35 -12.26 -20.09
CA GLU A 195 -14.54 -12.18 -18.85
C GLU A 195 -14.34 -10.73 -18.37
N ILE A 196 -14.53 -9.75 -19.27
CA ILE A 196 -14.41 -8.33 -18.94
C ILE A 196 -15.63 -7.83 -18.17
N VAL A 197 -16.83 -8.31 -18.51
CA VAL A 197 -18.08 -7.87 -17.88
C VAL A 197 -18.96 -9.05 -17.48
N SER A 198 -19.47 -9.02 -16.25
CA SER A 198 -20.39 -10.03 -15.75
C SER A 198 -21.84 -9.71 -16.16
N ALA A 199 -22.68 -10.73 -16.35
CA ALA A 199 -24.10 -10.52 -16.64
C ALA A 199 -24.82 -9.64 -15.61
N PRO A 200 -24.59 -9.78 -14.29
CA PRO A 200 -25.14 -8.86 -13.29
C PRO A 200 -24.70 -7.40 -13.48
N ALA A 201 -23.46 -7.16 -13.91
CA ALA A 201 -22.98 -5.80 -14.20
C ALA A 201 -23.72 -5.18 -15.39
N ILE A 202 -24.05 -5.98 -16.41
CA ILE A 202 -24.88 -5.55 -17.55
C ILE A 202 -26.31 -5.25 -17.08
N HIS A 203 -26.92 -6.13 -16.28
CA HIS A 203 -28.28 -5.92 -15.76
C HIS A 203 -28.38 -4.63 -14.94
N ASN A 204 -27.42 -4.41 -14.03
CA ASN A 204 -27.33 -3.18 -13.26
C ASN A 204 -27.13 -1.94 -14.14
N ALA A 205 -26.25 -2.02 -15.16
CA ALA A 205 -26.02 -0.91 -16.09
C ALA A 205 -27.24 -0.61 -16.97
N MET A 206 -28.05 -1.62 -17.28
CA MET A 206 -29.33 -1.48 -17.96
C MET A 206 -30.45 -0.95 -17.07
N GLY A 207 -30.22 -0.81 -15.76
CA GLY A 207 -31.24 -0.39 -14.80
C GLY A 207 -32.27 -1.48 -14.49
N MET A 208 -31.94 -2.75 -14.78
CA MET A 208 -32.77 -3.88 -14.40
C MET A 208 -32.48 -4.20 -12.94
N GLN A 209 -33.11 -3.44 -12.04
CA GLN A 209 -33.21 -3.83 -10.64
C GLN A 209 -34.15 -5.03 -10.59
N ASP A 210 -33.64 -6.19 -10.16
CA ASP A 210 -34.43 -7.41 -9.89
C ASP A 210 -35.54 -7.21 -8.83
N GLU A 211 -35.75 -5.99 -8.33
CA GLU A 211 -36.82 -5.59 -7.39
C GLU A 211 -38.07 -4.98 -8.06
N LEU A 212 -38.06 -4.72 -9.36
CA LEU A 212 -39.25 -4.24 -10.08
C LEU A 212 -39.87 -5.39 -10.90
N ASP A 213 -41.07 -5.82 -10.47
CA ASP A 213 -42.03 -6.70 -11.16
C ASP A 213 -42.13 -8.18 -10.73
N MET A 214 -42.05 -8.47 -9.43
CA MET A 214 -42.80 -9.62 -8.87
C MET A 214 -44.19 -9.20 -8.35
N ASP A 215 -44.39 -7.93 -7.99
CA ASP A 215 -45.67 -7.43 -7.47
C ASP A 215 -46.61 -6.89 -8.56
N ILE A 216 -46.10 -6.44 -9.71
CA ILE A 216 -46.94 -5.93 -10.81
C ILE A 216 -47.75 -7.04 -11.51
N PHE A 217 -47.22 -8.27 -11.56
CA PHE A 217 -47.94 -9.42 -12.12
C PHE A 217 -48.91 -10.07 -11.12
N GLY A 218 -48.82 -9.72 -9.83
CA GLY A 218 -49.74 -10.17 -8.80
C GLY A 218 -51.12 -9.51 -8.87
N GLU A 219 -51.21 -8.25 -9.29
CA GLU A 219 -52.50 -7.52 -9.39
C GLU A 219 -53.34 -7.90 -10.62
N PHE A 220 -52.78 -8.59 -11.61
CA PHE A 220 -53.51 -8.96 -12.84
C PHE A 220 -54.19 -10.34 -12.78
N PHE A 221 -53.85 -11.17 -11.78
CA PHE A 221 -54.37 -12.54 -11.66
C PHE A 221 -55.17 -12.83 -10.38
N VAL A 222 -55.56 -11.80 -9.63
CA VAL A 222 -56.55 -11.95 -8.55
C VAL A 222 -57.95 -11.66 -9.11
N THR A 223 -58.69 -12.74 -9.43
CA THR A 223 -60.16 -12.74 -9.44
C THR A 223 -60.74 -12.35 -8.10
#